data_AF-A0A661CDR7-F1
#
_entry.id   AF-A0A661CDR7-F1
#
_cell.length_a   1.000
_cell.length_b   1.000
_cell.length_c   1.000
_cell.angle_alpha   90.00
_cell.angle_beta   90.00
_cell.angle_gamma   90.00
#
_symmetry.space_group_name_H-M   'P 1'
#
loop_
_entity.id
_entity.type
_entity.pdbx_description
1 polymer ?
#
loop_
_entity_poly.entity_id
_entity_poly.type
_entity_poly.pdbx_seq_one_letter_code
_entity_poly.pdbx_strand_id
1 'polypeptide(L)'
;MEIYRDSFPDWEREPEDAITQRVQQGQYLLLAAIDIQAQVVGFYILDSVAEFNCVMFTFLAVTKSERGKGYGTLLCQDAINRFKNESEIEWLLIEAGERQAAFYGNLGFKKLDLDYKVPKFGEAGSVMMHLMAISAHKDICGVQGNVLTQIIKRMFIKDYQLSEHDNRLNEQLALIPEQVKLMD
;
A
#
# COMPACT_ATOMS: atom_id res chain seq x y z
N MET A 1 0.86 -1.71 18.35
CA MET A 1 2.18 -1.58 17.68
C MET A 1 3.02 -2.84 17.70
N GLU A 2 2.83 -3.80 18.62
CA GLU A 2 3.62 -5.05 18.62
C GLU A 2 3.50 -5.84 17.31
N ILE A 3 2.27 -6.10 16.83
CA ILE A 3 2.01 -6.81 15.56
C ILE A 3 2.76 -6.15 14.38
N TYR A 4 2.83 -4.82 14.38
CA TYR A 4 3.54 -4.04 13.36
C TYR A 4 5.04 -4.31 13.40
N ARG A 5 5.69 -4.13 14.56
CA ARG A 5 7.13 -4.38 14.74
C ARG A 5 7.51 -5.83 14.40
N ASP A 6 6.62 -6.77 14.71
CA ASP A 6 6.83 -8.20 14.50
C ASP A 6 6.62 -8.67 13.05
N SER A 7 5.94 -7.86 12.24
CA SER A 7 5.55 -8.22 10.88
C SER A 7 6.39 -7.53 9.81
N PHE A 8 6.90 -6.33 10.10
CA PHE A 8 7.65 -5.53 9.14
C PHE A 8 9.10 -5.36 9.59
N PRO A 9 10.09 -5.62 8.73
CA PRO A 9 11.49 -5.37 9.04
C PRO A 9 11.77 -3.88 9.18
N ASP A 10 12.83 -3.52 9.90
CA ASP A 10 13.17 -2.12 10.24
C ASP A 10 13.12 -1.16 9.05
N TRP A 11 13.59 -1.59 7.88
CA TRP A 11 13.63 -0.78 6.66
C TRP A 11 12.25 -0.51 6.03
N GLU A 12 11.23 -1.30 6.34
CA GLU A 12 9.83 -1.12 5.90
C GLU A 12 9.01 -0.28 6.90
N ARG A 13 9.56 -0.01 8.09
CA ARG A 13 8.77 0.61 9.17
C ARG A 13 8.81 2.13 9.08
N GLU A 14 7.67 2.73 8.69
CA GLU A 14 7.40 4.12 9.01
C GLU A 14 7.50 4.35 10.54
N PRO A 15 8.09 5.47 10.98
CA PRO A 15 8.13 5.83 12.40
C PRO A 15 6.75 5.81 13.05
N GLU A 16 6.63 5.17 14.23
CA GLU A 16 5.35 4.98 14.91
C GLU A 16 4.67 6.29 15.32
N ASP A 17 5.45 7.32 15.63
CA ASP A 17 4.95 8.66 15.93
C ASP A 17 4.31 9.30 14.69
N ALA A 18 4.86 9.07 13.50
CA ALA A 18 4.29 9.53 12.25
C ALA A 18 2.96 8.81 11.96
N ILE A 19 2.92 7.48 12.10
CA ILE A 19 1.67 6.70 11.97
C ILE A 19 0.61 7.25 12.93
N THR A 20 0.97 7.45 14.21
CA THR A 20 0.05 7.96 15.24
C THR A 20 -0.48 9.35 14.87
N GLN A 21 0.39 10.25 14.43
CA GLN A 21 0.02 11.59 13.99
C GLN A 21 -0.94 11.55 12.79
N ARG A 22 -0.66 10.73 11.78
CA ARG A 22 -1.52 10.61 10.58
C ARG A 22 -2.89 10.04 10.91
N VAL A 23 -2.97 9.07 11.83
CA VAL A 23 -4.25 8.54 12.32
C VAL A 23 -5.04 9.64 13.04
N GLN A 24 -4.39 10.41 13.92
CA GLN A 24 -5.04 11.51 14.65
C GLN A 24 -5.51 12.64 13.72
N GLN A 25 -4.80 12.87 12.62
CA GLN A 25 -5.15 13.86 11.60
C GLN A 25 -6.19 13.35 10.59
N GLY A 26 -6.64 12.09 10.69
CA GLY A 26 -7.58 11.48 9.76
C GLY A 26 -7.00 11.17 8.38
N GLN A 27 -5.68 11.24 8.22
CA GLN A 27 -5.00 10.86 6.99
C GLN A 27 -4.93 9.33 6.87
N TYR A 28 -4.71 8.64 8.00
CA TYR A 28 -4.68 7.18 8.06
C TYR A 28 -5.95 6.63 8.72
N LEU A 29 -6.58 5.65 8.09
CA LEU A 29 -7.58 4.80 8.69
C LEU A 29 -6.91 3.50 9.16
N LEU A 30 -6.76 3.36 10.48
CA LEU A 30 -6.27 2.15 11.13
C LEU A 30 -7.45 1.30 11.62
N LEU A 31 -7.51 0.04 11.18
CA LEU A 31 -8.54 -0.91 11.60
C LEU A 31 -7.91 -2.20 12.12
N ALA A 32 -8.48 -2.73 13.20
CA ALA A 32 -7.98 -3.93 13.87
C ALA A 32 -9.03 -5.06 13.83
N ALA A 33 -8.59 -6.27 13.54
CA ALA A 33 -9.39 -7.47 13.75
C ALA A 33 -9.29 -7.91 15.20
N ILE A 34 -10.45 -8.14 15.81
CA ILE A 34 -10.59 -8.61 17.19
C ILE A 34 -11.24 -10.00 17.17
N ASP A 35 -10.67 -10.95 17.89
CA ASP A 35 -11.24 -12.30 18.03
C ASP A 35 -12.36 -12.37 19.08
N ILE A 36 -12.94 -13.57 19.26
CA ILE A 36 -14.03 -13.78 20.22
C ILE A 36 -13.58 -13.63 21.69
N GLN A 37 -12.28 -13.64 21.96
CA GLN A 37 -11.66 -13.39 23.26
C GLN A 37 -11.22 -11.93 23.44
N ALA A 38 -11.70 -11.03 22.56
CA ALA A 38 -11.36 -9.62 22.55
C ALA A 38 -9.86 -9.32 22.38
N GLN A 39 -9.10 -10.22 21.74
CA GLN A 39 -7.69 -10.01 21.43
C GLN A 39 -7.52 -9.46 20.01
N VAL A 40 -6.58 -8.54 19.84
CA VAL A 40 -6.21 -8.03 18.52
C VAL A 40 -5.36 -9.08 17.81
N VAL A 41 -5.89 -9.63 16.71
CA VAL A 41 -5.24 -10.70 15.93
C VAL A 41 -4.61 -10.20 14.63
N GLY A 42 -4.93 -8.97 14.23
CA GLY A 42 -4.36 -8.36 13.04
C GLY A 42 -4.87 -6.94 12.85
N PHE A 43 -4.33 -6.24 11.87
CA PHE A 43 -4.74 -4.89 11.52
C PHE A 43 -4.43 -4.58 10.06
N TYR A 44 -5.03 -3.50 9.57
CA TYR A 44 -4.55 -2.82 8.38
C TYR A 44 -4.60 -1.29 8.50
N ILE A 45 -3.86 -0.61 7.63
CA ILE A 45 -3.88 0.84 7.47
C ILE A 45 -4.21 1.19 6.00
N LEU A 46 -5.14 2.13 5.84
CA LEU A 46 -5.41 2.80 4.56
C LEU A 46 -5.01 4.28 4.67
N ASP A 47 -4.44 4.81 3.60
CA ASP A 47 -4.10 6.21 3.44
C ASP A 47 -4.84 6.79 2.23
N SER A 48 -5.76 7.71 2.50
CA SER A 48 -6.58 8.34 1.46
C SER A 48 -5.81 9.48 0.81
N VAL A 49 -5.59 9.37 -0.49
CA VAL A 49 -4.90 10.37 -1.32
C VAL A 49 -5.92 11.02 -2.25
N ALA A 50 -6.77 11.86 -1.65
CA ALA A 50 -7.90 12.50 -2.34
C ALA A 50 -7.46 13.31 -3.58
N GLU A 51 -6.27 13.90 -3.55
CA GLU A 51 -5.67 14.65 -4.66
C GLU A 51 -5.57 13.84 -5.97
N PHE A 52 -5.50 12.50 -5.87
CA PHE A 52 -5.34 11.59 -7.01
C PHE A 52 -6.43 10.52 -7.08
N ASN A 53 -7.56 10.71 -6.38
CA ASN A 53 -8.66 9.75 -6.31
C ASN A 53 -8.17 8.33 -6.00
N CYS A 54 -7.20 8.18 -5.10
CA CYS A 54 -6.65 6.87 -4.75
C CYS A 54 -6.53 6.65 -3.25
N VAL A 55 -6.48 5.38 -2.87
CA VAL A 55 -6.20 4.93 -1.51
C VAL A 55 -4.99 4.00 -1.56
N MET A 56 -4.01 4.28 -0.71
CA MET A 56 -2.88 3.39 -0.49
C MET A 56 -3.19 2.42 0.66
N PHE A 57 -3.06 1.13 0.40
CA PHE A 57 -3.13 0.07 1.40
C PHE A 57 -1.71 -0.20 1.92
N THR A 58 -1.29 0.56 2.92
CA THR A 58 0.13 0.66 3.32
C THR A 58 0.59 -0.50 4.20
N PHE A 59 -0.20 -0.92 5.19
CA PHE A 59 0.18 -1.99 6.11
C PHE A 59 -0.96 -3.00 6.29
N LEU A 60 -0.65 -4.29 6.17
CA LEU A 60 -1.52 -5.41 6.54
C LEU A 60 -0.71 -6.42 7.35
N ALA A 61 -1.15 -6.72 8.57
CA ALA A 61 -0.48 -7.72 9.39
C ALA A 61 -1.44 -8.55 10.23
N VAL A 62 -1.03 -9.79 10.49
CA VAL A 62 -1.70 -10.76 11.35
C VAL A 62 -0.67 -11.33 12.31
N THR A 63 -1.04 -11.49 13.58
CA THR A 63 -0.19 -12.09 14.62
C THR A 63 0.34 -13.44 14.14
N LYS A 64 1.59 -13.78 14.53
CA LYS A 64 2.25 -15.01 14.05
C LYS A 64 1.44 -16.27 14.33
N SER A 65 0.76 -16.35 15.48
CA SER A 65 -0.08 -17.48 15.89
C SER A 65 -1.38 -17.64 15.09
N GLU A 66 -1.84 -16.58 14.44
CA GLU A 66 -3.13 -16.54 13.72
C GLU A 66 -2.97 -16.55 12.19
N ARG A 67 -1.73 -16.57 11.68
CA ARG A 67 -1.43 -16.68 10.26
C ARG A 67 -1.94 -18.01 9.69
N GLY A 68 -2.43 -17.99 8.45
CA GLY A 68 -2.97 -19.16 7.77
C GLY A 68 -4.43 -19.52 8.14
N LYS A 69 -5.06 -18.79 9.07
CA LYS A 69 -6.45 -19.02 9.50
C LYS A 69 -7.49 -18.15 8.77
N GLY A 70 -7.09 -17.44 7.72
CA GLY A 70 -7.97 -16.59 6.91
C GLY A 70 -8.10 -15.13 7.36
N TYR A 71 -7.55 -14.72 8.50
CA TYR A 71 -7.63 -13.32 8.97
C TYR A 71 -7.06 -12.31 7.98
N GLY A 72 -5.94 -12.63 7.31
CA GLY A 72 -5.35 -11.74 6.29
C GLY A 72 -6.30 -11.52 5.11
N THR A 73 -6.96 -12.59 4.66
CA THR A 73 -7.98 -12.52 3.61
C THR A 73 -9.15 -11.65 4.04
N LEU A 74 -9.68 -11.85 5.26
CA LEU A 74 -10.80 -11.07 5.78
C LEU A 74 -10.46 -9.58 5.89
N LEU A 75 -9.30 -9.24 6.45
CA LEU A 75 -8.83 -7.86 6.57
C LEU A 75 -8.66 -7.21 5.18
N CYS A 76 -8.04 -7.91 4.23
CA CYS A 76 -7.87 -7.41 2.87
C CYS A 76 -9.23 -7.22 2.16
N GLN A 77 -10.16 -8.16 2.32
CA GLN A 77 -11.51 -8.02 1.78
C GLN A 77 -12.29 -6.87 2.42
N ASP A 78 -12.14 -6.61 3.72
CA ASP A 78 -12.73 -5.43 4.37
C ASP A 78 -12.21 -4.13 3.73
N ALA A 79 -10.89 -4.02 3.52
CA ALA A 79 -10.28 -2.88 2.84
C ALA A 79 -10.80 -2.72 1.40
N ILE A 80 -10.88 -3.81 0.62
CA ILE A 80 -11.42 -3.78 -0.75
C ILE A 80 -12.89 -3.36 -0.77
N ASN A 81 -13.69 -3.87 0.16
CA ASN A 81 -15.11 -3.55 0.22
C ASN A 81 -15.34 -2.08 0.60
N ARG A 82 -14.53 -1.53 1.51
CA ARG A 82 -14.55 -0.09 1.82
C ARG A 82 -14.22 0.74 0.58
N PHE A 83 -13.13 0.41 -0.09
CA PHE A 83 -12.76 1.07 -1.35
C PHE A 83 -13.90 1.06 -2.37
N LYS A 84 -14.56 -0.10 -2.58
CA LYS A 84 -15.68 -0.22 -3.52
C LYS A 84 -16.93 0.60 -3.14
N ASN A 85 -17.06 0.97 -1.86
CA ASN A 85 -18.17 1.79 -1.37
C ASN A 85 -17.87 3.30 -1.44
N GLU A 86 -16.63 3.69 -1.77
CA GLU A 86 -16.24 5.09 -1.97
C GLU A 86 -16.43 5.48 -3.44
N SER A 87 -17.39 6.36 -3.74
CA SER A 87 -17.74 6.70 -5.13
C SER A 87 -16.71 7.58 -5.86
N GLU A 88 -15.82 8.25 -5.11
CA GLU A 88 -14.86 9.22 -5.65
C GLU A 88 -13.44 8.66 -5.78
N ILE A 89 -13.20 7.41 -5.35
CA ILE A 89 -11.88 6.78 -5.40
C ILE A 89 -11.82 5.85 -6.62
N GLU A 90 -10.86 6.08 -7.51
CA GLU A 90 -10.61 5.30 -8.70
C GLU A 90 -9.72 4.07 -8.45
N TRP A 91 -8.78 4.19 -7.50
CA TRP A 91 -7.70 3.21 -7.32
C TRP A 91 -7.48 2.83 -5.86
N LEU A 92 -7.40 1.53 -5.60
CA LEU A 92 -6.81 0.97 -4.38
C LEU A 92 -5.44 0.38 -4.74
N LEU A 93 -4.38 0.98 -4.23
CA LEU A 93 -3.00 0.66 -4.54
C LEU A 93 -2.30 -0.03 -3.36
N ILE A 94 -1.37 -0.93 -3.64
CA ILE A 94 -0.57 -1.63 -2.62
C ILE A 94 0.84 -1.95 -3.12
N GLU A 95 1.81 -1.84 -2.21
CA GLU A 95 3.18 -2.32 -2.43
C GLU A 95 3.32 -3.74 -1.89
N ALA A 96 3.80 -4.67 -2.71
CA ALA A 96 3.88 -6.08 -2.34
C ALA A 96 5.18 -6.74 -2.81
N GLY A 97 5.88 -7.43 -1.91
CA GLY A 97 6.93 -8.37 -2.28
C GLY A 97 6.35 -9.58 -3.03
N GLU A 98 7.19 -10.40 -3.66
CA GLU A 98 6.72 -11.48 -4.56
C GLU A 98 5.69 -12.42 -3.90
N ARG A 99 5.95 -12.85 -2.66
CA ARG A 99 5.04 -13.73 -1.92
C ARG A 99 3.71 -13.05 -1.61
N GLN A 100 3.75 -11.79 -1.21
CA GLN A 100 2.57 -10.99 -0.90
C GLN A 100 1.77 -10.69 -2.17
N ALA A 101 2.45 -10.45 -3.29
CA ALA A 101 1.81 -10.19 -4.57
C ALA A 101 0.96 -11.38 -5.04
N ALA A 102 1.43 -12.61 -4.84
CA ALA A 102 0.60 -13.80 -5.08
C ALA A 102 -0.64 -13.86 -4.18
N PHE A 103 -0.52 -13.46 -2.91
CA PHE A 103 -1.66 -13.37 -2.00
C PHE A 103 -2.69 -12.31 -2.45
N TYR A 104 -2.24 -11.10 -2.77
CA TYR A 104 -3.12 -10.01 -3.21
C TYR A 104 -3.72 -10.26 -4.60
N GLY A 105 -2.98 -10.90 -5.50
CA GLY A 105 -3.46 -11.33 -6.82
C GLY A 105 -4.69 -12.24 -6.73
N ASN A 106 -4.66 -13.21 -5.81
CA ASN A 106 -5.82 -14.07 -5.53
C ASN A 106 -7.04 -13.31 -4.96
N LEU A 107 -6.85 -12.08 -4.50
CA LEU A 107 -7.90 -11.20 -3.98
C LEU A 107 -8.32 -10.11 -4.98
N GLY A 108 -7.77 -10.13 -6.19
CA GLY A 108 -8.18 -9.28 -7.31
C GLY A 108 -7.27 -8.08 -7.58
N PHE A 109 -6.17 -7.92 -6.86
CA PHE A 109 -5.15 -6.93 -7.23
C PHE A 109 -4.41 -7.35 -8.49
N LYS A 110 -4.18 -6.40 -9.39
CA LYS A 110 -3.38 -6.60 -10.61
C LYS A 110 -2.04 -5.90 -10.48
N LYS A 111 -0.96 -6.53 -10.94
CA LYS A 111 0.38 -5.90 -10.95
C LYS A 111 0.40 -4.77 -11.98
N LEU A 112 1.04 -3.66 -11.67
CA LEU A 112 1.37 -2.65 -12.68
C LEU A 112 2.61 -3.14 -13.45
N ASP A 113 2.59 -3.03 -14.77
CA ASP A 113 3.72 -3.35 -15.66
C ASP A 113 4.82 -2.27 -15.54
N LEU A 114 5.51 -2.29 -14.40
CA LEU A 114 6.50 -1.32 -13.98
C LEU A 114 7.55 -2.00 -13.09
N ASP A 115 8.83 -1.73 -13.36
CA ASP A 115 9.94 -2.10 -12.47
C ASP A 115 9.94 -1.21 -11.22
N TYR A 116 9.04 -1.50 -10.28
CA TYR A 116 8.81 -0.69 -9.09
C TYR A 116 9.80 -1.00 -7.96
N LYS A 117 10.39 0.05 -7.39
CA LYS A 117 11.36 -0.04 -6.30
C LYS A 117 10.92 0.86 -5.15
N VAL A 118 10.62 0.25 -4.01
CA VAL A 118 10.24 0.97 -2.80
C VAL A 118 11.49 1.55 -2.11
N PRO A 119 11.46 2.80 -1.60
CA PRO A 119 12.55 3.32 -0.77
C PRO A 119 12.63 2.60 0.58
N LYS A 120 13.83 2.46 1.12
CA LYS A 120 14.00 2.06 2.53
C LYS A 120 13.81 3.26 3.46
N PHE A 121 13.07 3.06 4.56
CA PHE A 121 12.99 4.05 5.63
C PHE A 121 14.34 4.19 6.34
N GLY A 122 14.77 5.44 6.58
CA GLY A 122 15.97 5.77 7.37
C GLY A 122 17.31 5.34 6.77
N GLU A 123 17.32 4.71 5.59
CA GLU A 123 18.51 4.16 4.94
C GLU A 123 18.60 4.61 3.47
N ALA A 124 19.79 4.48 2.89
CA ALA A 124 19.98 4.65 1.45
C ALA A 124 19.49 3.41 0.66
N GLY A 125 19.07 3.66 -0.58
CA GLY A 125 18.67 2.62 -1.53
C GLY A 125 17.19 2.24 -1.49
N SER A 126 16.85 1.28 -2.36
CA SER A 126 15.50 0.81 -2.62
C SER A 126 15.46 -0.72 -2.77
N VAL A 127 14.28 -1.31 -2.62
CA VAL A 127 14.04 -2.75 -2.76
C VAL A 127 13.03 -3.00 -3.88
N MET A 128 13.26 -4.01 -4.71
CA MET A 128 12.31 -4.39 -5.76
C MET A 128 11.02 -4.93 -5.16
N MET A 129 9.88 -4.37 -5.55
CA MET A 129 8.54 -4.80 -5.15
C MET A 129 7.59 -4.68 -6.35
N HIS A 130 6.37 -5.15 -6.18
CA HIS A 130 5.27 -4.89 -7.11
C HIS A 130 4.44 -3.74 -6.58
N LEU A 131 4.15 -2.76 -7.42
CA LEU A 131 3.00 -1.88 -7.20
C LEU A 131 1.79 -2.57 -7.84
N MET A 132 0.74 -2.79 -7.06
CA MET A 132 -0.48 -3.48 -7.52
C MET A 132 -1.70 -2.60 -7.30
N ALA A 133 -2.76 -2.82 -8.09
CA ALA A 133 -3.96 -2.02 -8.02
C ALA A 133 -5.25 -2.83 -8.17
N ILE A 134 -6.32 -2.33 -7.55
CA ILE A 134 -7.71 -2.57 -7.94
C ILE A 134 -8.26 -1.26 -8.47
N SER A 135 -8.94 -1.31 -9.62
CA SER A 135 -9.70 -0.17 -10.14
C SER A 135 -11.16 -0.24 -9.73
N ALA A 136 -11.78 0.92 -9.51
CA ALA A 136 -13.23 1.03 -9.35
C ALA A 136 -13.98 0.64 -10.64
N HIS A 137 -13.33 0.75 -11.81
CA HIS A 137 -13.91 0.46 -13.10
C HIS A 137 -13.31 -0.82 -13.71
N LYS A 138 -14.17 -1.79 -14.04
CA LYS A 138 -13.74 -3.10 -14.56
C LYS A 138 -13.04 -3.04 -15.92
N ASP A 139 -13.33 -2.01 -16.70
CA ASP A 139 -12.83 -1.88 -18.08
C ASP A 139 -11.47 -1.16 -18.15
N ILE A 140 -10.96 -0.64 -17.03
CA ILE A 140 -9.65 0.01 -17.01
C ILE A 140 -8.55 -1.05 -17.06
N CYS A 141 -7.71 -0.96 -18.08
CA CYS A 141 -6.60 -1.88 -18.33
C CYS A 141 -5.22 -1.29 -17.98
N GLY A 142 -5.18 -0.08 -17.44
CA GLY A 142 -3.92 0.61 -17.13
C GLY A 142 -4.10 1.99 -16.49
N VAL A 143 -3.00 2.55 -16.01
CA VAL A 143 -2.91 3.89 -15.43
C VAL A 143 -2.15 4.80 -16.39
N GLN A 144 -2.57 6.06 -16.54
CA GLN A 144 -1.80 7.04 -17.30
C GLN A 144 -0.49 7.35 -16.56
N GLY A 145 0.62 7.40 -17.30
CA GLY A 145 1.96 7.57 -16.75
C GLY A 145 2.12 8.86 -15.96
N ASN A 146 1.51 9.96 -16.41
CA ASN A 146 1.53 11.23 -15.70
C ASN A 146 0.80 11.17 -14.35
N VAL A 147 -0.35 10.49 -14.27
CA VAL A 147 -1.10 10.27 -13.02
C VAL A 147 -0.27 9.43 -12.07
N LEU A 148 0.28 8.30 -12.56
CA LEU A 148 1.12 7.43 -11.75
C LEU A 148 2.40 8.14 -11.24
N THR A 149 2.99 9.00 -12.07
CA THR A 149 4.13 9.83 -11.69
C THR A 149 3.80 10.71 -10.48
N GLN A 150 2.63 11.37 -10.48
CA GLN A 150 2.22 12.21 -9.35
C GLN A 150 1.95 11.40 -8.09
N ILE A 151 1.29 10.23 -8.22
CA ILE A 151 1.04 9.32 -7.11
C ILE A 151 2.37 8.85 -6.49
N ILE A 152 3.29 8.31 -7.29
CA ILE A 152 4.60 7.83 -6.81
C ILE A 152 5.42 8.97 -6.22
N LYS A 153 5.43 10.14 -6.85
CA LYS A 153 6.11 11.33 -6.30
C LYS A 153 5.57 11.69 -4.93
N ARG A 154 4.24 11.72 -4.76
CA ARG A 154 3.61 11.95 -3.44
C ARG A 154 4.03 10.88 -2.45
N MET A 155 3.93 9.60 -2.80
CA MET A 155 4.26 8.50 -1.89
C MET A 155 5.69 8.63 -1.38
N PHE A 156 6.65 8.87 -2.28
CA PHE A 156 8.06 8.97 -1.92
C PHE A 156 8.33 10.19 -1.02
N ILE A 157 7.75 11.34 -1.34
CA ILE A 157 7.99 12.56 -0.55
C ILE A 157 7.23 12.53 0.78
N LYS A 158 5.96 12.13 0.78
CA LYS A 158 5.09 12.21 1.95
C LYS A 158 5.23 10.99 2.84
N ASP A 159 5.21 9.79 2.28
CA ASP A 159 5.15 8.55 3.06
C ASP A 159 6.56 8.11 3.44
N TYR A 160 7.48 8.11 2.48
CA TYR A 160 8.89 7.78 2.71
C TYR A 160 9.74 8.97 3.17
N GLN A 161 9.15 10.17 3.30
CA GLN A 161 9.81 11.38 3.80
C GLN A 161 11.05 11.79 2.97
N LEU A 162 11.04 11.48 1.68
CA LEU A 162 12.14 11.82 0.78
C LEU A 162 12.12 13.30 0.37
N SER A 163 13.30 13.80 0.01
CA SER A 163 13.43 15.10 -0.66
C SER A 163 12.94 15.01 -2.10
N GLU A 164 12.45 16.13 -2.66
CA GLU A 164 12.15 16.24 -4.09
C GLU A 164 13.37 15.98 -5.00
N HIS A 165 14.58 16.08 -4.45
CA HIS A 165 15.84 15.83 -5.16
C HIS A 165 16.46 14.47 -4.83
N ASP A 166 15.75 13.58 -4.12
CA ASP A 166 16.26 12.25 -3.81
C ASP A 166 16.46 11.42 -5.10
N ASN A 167 17.65 10.82 -5.25
CA ASN A 167 17.97 10.04 -6.45
C ASN A 167 17.03 8.85 -6.64
N ARG A 168 16.54 8.22 -5.56
CA ARG A 168 15.62 7.08 -5.65
C ARG A 168 14.30 7.48 -6.30
N LEU A 169 13.81 8.68 -5.97
CA LEU A 169 12.62 9.24 -6.62
C LEU A 169 12.89 9.46 -8.10
N ASN A 170 13.97 10.18 -8.44
CA ASN A 170 14.30 10.47 -9.84
C ASN A 170 14.49 9.20 -10.67
N GLU A 171 15.16 8.19 -10.12
CA GLU A 171 15.33 6.88 -10.74
C GLU A 171 13.99 6.18 -10.97
N GLN A 172 13.09 6.17 -9.98
CA GLN A 172 11.78 5.54 -10.14
C GLN A 172 10.91 6.26 -11.18
N LEU A 173 10.89 7.60 -11.17
CA LEU A 173 10.08 8.38 -12.11
C LEU A 173 10.55 8.22 -13.56
N ALA A 174 11.86 8.05 -13.78
CA ALA A 174 12.43 7.82 -15.11
C ALA A 174 12.00 6.47 -15.74
N LEU A 175 11.48 5.54 -14.95
CA LEU A 175 11.01 4.23 -15.41
C LEU A 175 9.53 4.21 -15.81
N ILE A 176 8.78 5.29 -15.57
CA ILE A 176 7.33 5.30 -15.80
C ILE A 176 7.05 5.61 -17.29
N PRO A 177 6.50 4.66 -18.07
CA PRO A 177 6.09 4.92 -19.45
C PRO A 177 4.84 5.82 -19.50
N GLU A 178 4.48 6.30 -20.70
CA GLU A 178 3.25 7.10 -20.91
C GLU A 178 1.97 6.40 -20.45
N GLN A 179 1.95 5.06 -20.51
CA GLN A 179 0.84 4.22 -20.07
C GLN A 179 1.40 2.98 -19.38
N VAL A 180 0.95 2.71 -18.15
CA VAL A 180 1.30 1.51 -17.39
C VAL A 180 0.13 0.54 -17.41
N LYS A 181 0.34 -0.69 -17.86
CA LYS A 181 -0.73 -1.69 -17.95
C LYS A 181 -0.96 -2.40 -16.62
N LEU A 182 -2.18 -2.87 -16.42
CA LEU A 182 -2.51 -3.84 -15.38
C LEU A 182 -2.28 -5.24 -15.93
N MET A 183 -1.50 -6.03 -15.21
CA MET A 183 -1.19 -7.43 -15.49
C MET A 183 -1.91 -8.33 -14.51
N ASP A 184 -2.39 -9.47 -15.03
CA ASP A 184 -2.96 -10.54 -14.22
C ASP A 184 -1.89 -11.28 -13.40
#